data_AF-A0AAU6Z1I0-F1
#
_entry.id   AF-A0AAU6Z1I0-F1
#
_cell.length_a   1.000
_cell.length_b   1.000
_cell.length_c   1.000
_cell.angle_alpha   90.00
_cell.angle_beta   90.00
_cell.angle_gamma   90.00
#
_symmetry.space_group_name_H-M   'P 1'
#
loop_
_entity.id
_entity.type
_entity.pdbx_description
1 polymer ?
#
loop_
_entity_poly.entity_id
_entity_poly.type
_entity_poly.pdbx_seq_one_letter_code
_entity_poly.pdbx_strand_id
1 'polypeptide(L)'
;MDFVLVGGLLTLFFLAIVQLTLVLHVRNTLIDAAASGARYGTLADRGSADARDRTAQLIGVALNQDFATDVATSEVTYQGIRTLEVTVRAPLPIIGLIGPRAVLEVKGHAAIQP
;
A
#
# COMPACT_ATOMS: atom_id res chain seq x y z
N MET A 1 40.61 10.70 -12.97
CA MET A 1 39.72 9.52 -12.97
C MET A 1 38.86 9.48 -11.72
N ASP A 2 39.36 9.95 -10.58
CA ASP A 2 38.70 9.92 -9.27
C ASP A 2 37.34 10.62 -9.26
N PHE A 3 37.22 11.77 -9.94
CA PHE A 3 35.97 12.51 -10.05
C PHE A 3 34.84 11.70 -10.72
N VAL A 4 35.16 10.86 -11.71
CA VAL A 4 34.17 10.02 -12.39
C VAL A 4 33.68 8.90 -11.47
N LEU A 5 34.58 8.30 -10.69
CA LEU A 5 34.22 7.26 -9.71
C LEU A 5 33.39 7.83 -8.57
N VAL A 6 33.77 8.99 -8.03
CA VAL A 6 33.03 9.68 -6.97
C VAL A 6 31.66 10.14 -7.48
N GLY A 7 31.60 10.75 -8.66
CA GLY A 7 30.34 11.19 -9.28
C GLY A 7 29.41 10.02 -9.62
N GLY A 8 29.95 8.93 -10.14
CA GLY A 8 29.20 7.71 -10.43
C GLY A 8 28.63 7.06 -9.16
N LEU A 9 29.44 6.93 -8.11
CA LEU A 9 28.99 6.38 -6.83
C LEU A 9 27.92 7.27 -6.18
N LEU A 10 28.12 8.59 -6.19
CA LEU A 10 27.14 9.54 -5.65
C LEU A 10 25.81 9.47 -6.41
N THR A 11 25.86 9.37 -7.74
CA THR A 11 24.66 9.24 -8.57
C THR A 11 23.92 7.93 -8.27
N LEU A 12 24.65 6.81 -8.15
CA LEU A 12 24.07 5.52 -7.77
C LEU A 12 23.37 5.60 -6.41
N PHE A 13 24.02 6.21 -5.42
CA PHE A 13 23.47 6.35 -4.07
C PHE A 13 22.25 7.27 -4.05
N PHE A 14 22.29 8.37 -4.79
CA PHE A 14 21.16 9.27 -4.98
C PHE A 14 19.95 8.53 -5.57
N LEU A 15 20.15 7.77 -6.65
CA LEU A 15 19.08 6.96 -7.25
C LEU A 15 18.54 5.90 -6.28
N ALA A 16 19.42 5.24 -5.51
CA ALA A 16 19.01 4.26 -4.50
C ALA A 16 18.12 4.89 -3.42
N ILE A 17 18.45 6.10 -2.95
CA ILE A 17 17.65 6.83 -1.97
C ILE A 17 16.30 7.22 -2.58
N VAL A 18 16.28 7.81 -3.77
CA VAL A 18 15.03 8.18 -4.47
C VAL A 18 14.13 6.95 -4.65
N GLN A 19 14.71 5.83 -5.07
CA GLN A 19 14.02 4.56 -5.26
C GLN A 19 13.43 4.02 -3.95
N LEU A 20 14.19 4.07 -2.85
CA LEU A 20 13.70 3.68 -1.53
C LEU A 20 12.56 4.59 -1.05
N THR A 21 12.71 5.91 -1.20
CA THR A 21 11.68 6.88 -0.85
C THR A 21 10.39 6.64 -1.61
N LEU A 22 10.47 6.36 -2.92
CA LEU A 22 9.30 6.06 -3.75
C LEU A 22 8.56 4.80 -3.27
N VAL A 23 9.31 3.73 -2.99
CA VAL A 23 8.74 2.47 -2.48
C VAL A 23 8.04 2.68 -1.14
N LEU A 24 8.69 3.39 -0.21
CA LEU A 24 8.10 3.69 1.10
C LEU A 24 6.88 4.59 0.98
N HIS A 25 6.93 5.60 0.10
CA HIS A 25 5.80 6.49 -0.17
C HIS A 25 4.57 5.68 -0.62
N VAL A 26 4.71 4.84 -1.66
CA VAL A 26 3.61 4.01 -2.15
C VAL A 26 3.10 3.05 -1.07
N ARG A 27 3.99 2.32 -0.39
CA ARG A 27 3.58 1.38 0.67
C ARG A 27 2.81 2.08 1.78
N ASN A 28 3.27 3.24 2.24
CA ASN A 28 2.62 3.99 3.30
C ASN A 28 1.26 4.53 2.85
N THR A 29 1.17 5.05 1.62
CA THR A 29 -0.11 5.50 1.04
C THR A 29 -1.12 4.37 0.93
N LEU A 30 -0.70 3.16 0.53
CA LEU A 30 -1.59 1.99 0.46
C LEU A 30 -2.03 1.52 1.84
N ILE A 31 -1.15 1.52 2.84
CA ILE A 31 -1.50 1.19 4.24
C ILE A 31 -2.54 2.18 4.77
N ASP A 32 -2.33 3.48 4.52
CA ASP A 32 -3.26 4.53 4.94
C ASP A 32 -4.64 4.38 4.29
N ALA A 33 -4.67 4.10 2.99
CA ALA A 33 -5.91 3.83 2.26
C ALA A 33 -6.64 2.58 2.78
N ALA A 34 -5.91 1.48 3.03
CA ALA A 34 -6.47 0.24 3.54
C ALA A 34 -7.03 0.42 4.97
N ALA A 35 -6.31 1.12 5.85
CA ALA A 35 -6.77 1.41 7.21
C ALA A 35 -8.00 2.33 7.19
N SER A 36 -8.02 3.34 6.32
CA SER A 36 -9.16 4.24 6.15
C SER A 36 -10.38 3.51 5.59
N GLY A 37 -10.20 2.61 4.62
CA GLY A 37 -11.26 1.76 4.09
C GLY A 37 -11.80 0.78 5.12
N ALA A 38 -10.92 0.16 5.93
CA ALA A 38 -11.34 -0.70 7.03
C ALA A 38 -12.23 0.07 8.03
N ARG A 39 -11.79 1.26 8.47
CA ARG A 39 -12.58 2.13 9.38
C ARG A 39 -13.92 2.53 8.77
N TYR A 40 -13.96 2.71 7.46
CA TYR A 40 -15.18 3.02 6.76
C TYR A 40 -16.16 1.84 6.70
N GLY A 41 -15.67 0.62 6.47
CA GLY A 41 -16.51 -0.58 6.47
C GLY A 41 -17.06 -0.98 7.84
N THR A 42 -16.47 -0.48 8.94
CA THR A 42 -16.96 -0.73 10.31
C THR A 42 -18.05 0.23 10.77
N LEU A 43 -18.46 1.20 9.95
CA LEU A 43 -19.58 2.11 10.24
C LEU A 43 -20.91 1.32 10.24
N ALA A 44 -21.90 1.76 11.03
CA ALA A 44 -23.12 1.02 11.32
C ALA A 44 -23.93 0.54 10.09
N ASP A 45 -23.93 1.33 9.01
CA ASP A 45 -24.65 1.02 7.75
C ASP A 45 -23.71 0.54 6.64
N ARG A 46 -22.50 0.12 6.98
CA ARG A 46 -21.45 -0.26 6.03
C ARG A 46 -21.01 -1.69 6.26
N GLY A 47 -20.37 -2.24 5.24
CA GLY A 47 -19.72 -3.55 5.36
C GLY A 47 -18.46 -3.67 4.52
N SER A 48 -18.03 -4.91 4.37
CA SER A 48 -16.83 -5.29 3.63
C SER A 48 -16.81 -4.78 2.18
N ALA A 49 -17.96 -4.74 1.50
CA ALA A 49 -18.06 -4.20 0.14
C ALA A 49 -17.78 -2.69 0.09
N ASP A 50 -18.35 -1.91 1.02
CA ASP A 50 -18.09 -0.48 1.15
C ASP A 50 -16.63 -0.18 1.46
N ALA A 51 -15.99 -0.98 2.32
CA ALA A 51 -14.57 -0.85 2.63
C ALA A 51 -13.70 -1.05 1.39
N ARG A 52 -14.02 -2.09 0.59
CA ARG A 52 -13.29 -2.38 -0.65
C ARG A 52 -13.39 -1.23 -1.63
N ASP A 53 -14.62 -0.76 -1.90
CA ASP A 53 -14.88 0.31 -2.86
C ASP A 53 -14.23 1.63 -2.41
N ARG A 54 -14.33 1.94 -1.12
CA ARG A 54 -13.69 3.13 -0.55
C ARG A 54 -12.18 3.07 -0.62
N THR A 55 -11.59 1.91 -0.31
CA THR A 55 -10.12 1.72 -0.41
C THR A 55 -9.66 1.92 -1.85
N ALA A 56 -10.33 1.30 -2.82
CA ALA A 56 -10.00 1.43 -4.23
C ALA A 56 -10.09 2.90 -4.70
N GLN A 57 -11.11 3.64 -4.26
CA GLN A 57 -11.25 5.06 -4.54
C GLN A 57 -10.10 5.89 -3.96
N LEU A 58 -9.74 5.66 -2.69
CA LEU A 58 -8.66 6.38 -2.02
C LEU A 58 -7.31 6.14 -2.71
N ILE A 59 -7.01 4.88 -3.06
CA ILE A 59 -5.80 4.52 -3.82
C ILE A 59 -5.81 5.19 -5.19
N GLY A 60 -6.94 5.15 -5.90
CA GLY A 60 -7.06 5.74 -7.24
C GLY A 60 -6.85 7.25 -7.27
N VAL A 61 -7.20 7.96 -6.19
CA VAL A 61 -6.97 9.41 -6.03
C VAL A 61 -5.53 9.72 -5.63
N ALA A 62 -4.95 8.94 -4.71
CA ALA A 62 -3.61 9.20 -4.17
C ALA A 62 -2.47 8.73 -5.10
N LEU A 63 -2.72 7.68 -5.88
CA LEU A 63 -1.76 7.07 -6.80
C LEU A 63 -2.38 7.00 -8.21
N ASN A 64 -2.80 5.80 -8.64
CA ASN A 64 -3.53 5.56 -9.88
C ASN A 64 -4.43 4.31 -9.71
N GLN A 65 -5.26 4.02 -10.71
CA GLN A 65 -6.19 2.89 -10.68
C GLN A 65 -5.49 1.51 -10.73
N ASP A 66 -4.30 1.40 -11.33
CA ASP A 66 -3.57 0.12 -11.41
C ASP A 66 -3.19 -0.40 -10.02
N PHE A 67 -2.88 0.50 -9.08
CA PHE A 67 -2.60 0.17 -7.67
C PHE A 67 -3.85 -0.31 -6.90
N ALA A 68 -5.06 -0.10 -7.43
CA ALA A 68 -6.33 -0.44 -6.79
C ALA A 68 -6.98 -1.73 -7.35
N THR A 69 -6.28 -2.46 -8.22
CA THR A 69 -6.85 -3.60 -8.96
C THR A 69 -7.17 -4.81 -8.07
N ASP A 70 -6.37 -5.06 -7.03
CA ASP A 70 -6.55 -6.18 -6.11
C ASP A 70 -6.71 -5.66 -4.67
N VAL A 71 -7.98 -5.52 -4.27
CA VAL A 71 -8.41 -5.11 -2.93
C VAL A 71 -9.37 -6.18 -2.40
N ALA A 72 -8.97 -6.84 -1.32
CA ALA A 72 -9.75 -7.86 -0.63
C ALA A 72 -10.10 -7.40 0.78
N THR A 73 -11.19 -7.91 1.31
CA THR A 73 -11.67 -7.61 2.66
C THR A 73 -12.04 -8.90 3.37
N SER A 74 -11.66 -9.02 4.64
CA SER A 74 -12.00 -10.16 5.49
C SER A 74 -12.30 -9.68 6.90
N GLU A 75 -13.29 -10.28 7.55
CA GLU A 75 -13.39 -10.18 9.00
C GLU A 75 -12.39 -11.13 9.64
N VAL A 76 -11.60 -10.61 10.57
CA VAL A 76 -10.57 -11.36 11.30
C VAL A 76 -10.67 -11.01 12.78
N THR A 77 -10.35 -11.95 13.65
CA THR A 77 -10.19 -11.66 15.08
C THR A 77 -8.74 -11.29 15.33
N TYR A 78 -8.48 -10.02 15.63
CA TYR A 78 -7.16 -9.52 15.97
C TYR A 78 -7.10 -9.21 17.47
N GLN A 79 -6.21 -9.88 18.21
CA GLN A 79 -6.07 -9.71 19.66
C GLN A 79 -7.39 -9.86 20.45
N GLY A 80 -8.28 -10.77 20.01
CA GLY A 80 -9.58 -11.00 20.64
C GLY A 80 -10.69 -10.02 20.23
N ILE A 81 -10.38 -9.06 19.35
CA ILE A 81 -11.34 -8.06 18.85
C ILE A 81 -11.72 -8.41 17.41
N ARG A 82 -13.04 -8.50 17.13
CA ARG A 82 -13.54 -8.62 15.76
C ARG A 82 -13.13 -7.38 14.98
N THR A 83 -12.45 -7.59 13.86
CA THR A 83 -11.77 -6.54 13.11
C THR A 83 -12.02 -6.76 11.63
N LEU A 84 -12.33 -5.70 10.90
CA LEU A 84 -12.32 -5.72 9.44
C LEU A 84 -10.89 -5.49 8.96
N GLU A 85 -10.34 -6.47 8.25
CA GLU A 85 -9.05 -6.39 7.56
C GLU A 85 -9.28 -6.08 6.07
N VAL A 86 -8.63 -5.03 5.57
CA VAL A 86 -8.52 -4.73 4.15
C VAL A 86 -7.11 -5.09 3.70
N THR A 87 -6.99 -5.99 2.73
CA THR A 87 -5.72 -6.37 2.11
C THR A 87 -5.64 -5.80 0.71
N VAL A 88 -4.54 -5.13 0.39
CA VAL A 88 -4.30 -4.55 -0.93
C VAL A 88 -3.04 -5.16 -1.52
N ARG A 89 -3.13 -5.62 -2.76
CA ARG A 89 -2.01 -6.18 -3.53
C ARG A 89 -1.75 -5.32 -4.75
N ALA A 90 -0.54 -4.79 -4.82
CA ALA A 90 -0.18 -3.76 -5.78
C ALA A 90 1.21 -4.01 -6.38
N PRO A 91 1.52 -3.45 -7.56
CA PRO A 91 2.87 -3.53 -8.10
C PRO A 91 3.86 -2.73 -7.24
N LEU A 92 5.03 -3.30 -6.94
CA LEU A 92 6.10 -2.54 -6.31
C LEU A 92 6.71 -1.52 -7.31
N PRO A 93 6.87 -0.23 -6.96
CA PRO A 93 7.30 0.80 -7.89
C PRO A 93 8.84 0.79 -8.07
N ILE A 94 9.38 -0.27 -8.69
CA ILE A 94 10.83 -0.44 -8.91
C ILE A 94 11.22 0.00 -10.32
N ILE A 95 12.34 0.73 -10.44
CA ILE A 95 13.01 1.01 -11.72
C ILE A 95 14.19 0.04 -11.88
N GLY A 96 14.15 -0.87 -12.88
CA GLY A 96 15.31 -1.74 -13.24
C GLY A 96 14.97 -3.20 -13.58
N LEU A 97 15.80 -3.81 -14.46
CA LEU A 97 15.58 -5.05 -15.23
C LEU A 97 15.71 -6.41 -14.48
N ILE A 98 15.85 -6.47 -13.14
CA ILE A 98 16.03 -7.74 -12.43
C ILE A 98 15.16 -7.80 -11.18
N GLY A 99 14.02 -8.47 -11.29
CA GLY A 99 13.20 -8.89 -10.16
C GLY A 99 11.87 -9.47 -10.63
N PRO A 100 11.35 -10.56 -10.01
CA PRO A 100 9.97 -10.97 -10.26
C PRO A 100 9.06 -9.78 -9.94
N ARG A 101 7.92 -9.67 -10.61
CA ARG A 101 6.87 -8.67 -10.32
C ARG A 101 6.45 -8.85 -8.86
N ALA A 102 7.18 -8.19 -7.96
CA ALA A 102 7.02 -8.36 -6.53
C ALA A 102 5.74 -7.63 -6.17
N VAL A 103 4.71 -8.41 -5.85
CA VAL A 103 3.41 -7.90 -5.46
C VAL A 103 3.56 -7.38 -4.03
N LEU A 104 3.50 -6.07 -3.87
CA LEU A 104 3.44 -5.40 -2.57
C LEU A 104 2.09 -5.73 -1.94
N GLU A 105 2.08 -6.48 -0.84
CA GLU A 105 0.89 -6.71 -0.03
C GLU A 105 0.92 -5.79 1.19
N VAL A 106 -0.16 -5.04 1.40
CA VAL A 106 -0.38 -4.24 2.62
C VAL A 106 -1.73 -4.58 3.24
N LYS A 107 -1.84 -4.34 4.55
CA LYS A 107 -3.04 -4.62 5.32
C LYS A 107 -3.41 -3.42 6.18
N GLY A 108 -4.70 -3.15 6.26
CA GLY A 108 -5.29 -2.17 7.15
C GLY A 108 -6.40 -2.80 7.99
N HIS A 109 -6.56 -2.33 9.23
CA HIS A 109 -7.42 -2.96 10.22
C HIS A 109 -8.30 -1.93 10.93
N ALA A 110 -9.55 -2.29 11.21
CA ALA A 110 -10.45 -1.51 12.05
C ALA A 110 -11.36 -2.42 12.90
N ALA A 111 -11.51 -2.09 14.19
CA ALA A 111 -12.35 -2.85 15.11
C ALA A 111 -13.84 -2.70 14.75
N ILE A 112 -14.55 -3.81 14.69
CA ILE A 112 -16.00 -3.87 14.52
C ILE A 112 -16.62 -3.69 15.91
N GLN A 113 -17.39 -2.62 16.11
CA GLN A 113 -18.15 -2.43 17.34
C GLN A 113 -19.30 -3.46 17.40
N PRO A 114 -19.53 -4.08 18.57
CA PRO A 114 -20.55 -5.10 18.75
C PRO A 114 -21.98 -4.56 18.68
#